data_AF-A0A2S0I4F1-F1
#
_entry.id   AF-A0A2S0I4F1-F1
#
_cell.length_a   1.000
_cell.length_b   1.000
_cell.length_c   1.000
_cell.angle_alpha   90.00
_cell.angle_beta   90.00
_cell.angle_gamma   90.00
#
_symmetry.space_group_name_H-M   'P 1'
#
loop_
_entity.id
_entity.type
_entity.pdbx_description
1 polymer ?
#
loop_
_entity_poly.entity_id
_entity_poly.type
_entity_poly.pdbx_seq_one_letter_code
_entity_poly.pdbx_strand_id
1 'polypeptide(L)'
;MSVIRRSIARFANACIKRLPSTPPPSGGRSDIRRDPHPSRATISSPWRIYRIYARPGHLLLRNEQGHILNLGVMKGAEPNLRYRLFARDLQGRGFATRTQLLDDIARRIEAGEVSDELQTLPAWDRSLGADLDRGTHTDVSTKLGR
;
A
#
# COMPACT_ATOMS: atom_id res chain seq x y z
N MET A 1 -14.47 2.03 36.13
CA MET A 1 -13.65 1.15 35.28
C MET A 1 -13.78 1.59 33.82
N SER A 2 -12.62 1.87 33.21
CA SER A 2 -12.26 1.99 31.78
C SER A 2 -13.18 2.75 30.80
N VAL A 3 -12.77 3.97 30.45
CA VAL A 3 -13.13 4.62 29.18
C VAL A 3 -11.82 4.97 28.47
N ILE A 4 -11.36 4.13 27.54
CA ILE A 4 -10.20 4.43 26.70
C ILE A 4 -10.70 4.72 25.29
N ARG A 5 -10.99 6.00 25.02
CA ARG A 5 -11.11 6.53 23.66
C ARG A 5 -9.70 6.77 23.13
N ARG A 6 -9.23 5.95 22.19
CA ARG A 6 -8.01 6.24 21.42
C ARG A 6 -8.39 6.90 20.10
N SER A 7 -8.19 8.21 20.08
CA SER A 7 -8.15 9.06 18.89
C SER A 7 -6.78 8.88 18.22
N ILE A 8 -6.73 8.45 16.96
CA ILE A 8 -5.49 8.45 16.16
C ILE A 8 -5.68 9.51 15.07
N ALA A 9 -5.13 10.69 15.35
CA ALA A 9 -5.05 11.78 14.41
C ALA A 9 -3.64 11.85 13.81
N ARG A 10 -3.58 11.86 12.47
CA ARG A 10 -2.61 12.55 11.60
C ARG A 10 -1.12 12.41 11.97
N PHE A 11 -0.43 11.48 11.32
CA PHE A 11 1.02 11.58 11.18
C PHE A 11 1.36 12.42 9.94
N ALA A 12 1.91 13.61 10.19
CA ALA A 12 2.45 14.49 9.17
C ALA A 12 3.94 14.20 8.93
N ASN A 13 4.31 14.29 7.65
CA ASN A 13 5.65 14.48 7.11
C ASN A 13 6.56 15.37 7.97
N ALA A 14 7.72 14.85 8.39
CA ALA A 14 8.95 15.63 8.57
C ALA A 14 10.15 14.72 8.92
N CYS A 15 10.85 14.19 7.91
CA CYS A 15 12.24 13.76 8.06
C CYS A 15 13.01 13.99 6.74
N ILE A 16 12.93 15.21 6.20
CA ILE A 16 13.89 15.70 5.21
C ILE A 16 14.69 16.79 5.92
N LYS A 17 15.86 16.41 6.44
CA LYS A 17 17.07 17.26 6.63
C LYS A 17 18.02 16.55 7.58
N ARG A 18 18.99 15.82 7.00
CA ARG A 18 20.37 15.65 7.50
C ARG A 18 21.13 14.78 6.49
N LEU A 19 21.45 15.36 5.33
CA LEU A 19 22.54 14.87 4.51
C LEU A 19 23.84 15.47 5.08
N PRO A 20 24.84 14.67 5.48
CA PRO A 20 26.17 15.18 5.78
C PRO A 20 26.94 15.52 4.48
N SER A 21 27.67 16.61 4.58
CA SER A 21 28.40 17.32 3.52
C SER A 21 29.52 16.49 2.88
N THR A 22 29.61 16.54 1.56
CA THR A 22 30.65 15.96 0.69
C THR A 22 32.00 16.68 0.88
N PRO A 23 33.13 15.97 1.09
CA PRO A 23 34.47 16.52 0.85
C PRO A 23 34.91 16.29 -0.61
N PRO A 24 35.71 17.20 -1.21
CA PRO A 24 36.15 17.10 -2.61
C PRO A 24 37.17 15.97 -2.84
N PRO A 25 37.20 15.34 -4.04
CA PRO A 25 38.15 14.28 -4.34
C PRO A 25 39.54 14.85 -4.69
N SER A 26 40.54 14.51 -3.87
CA SER A 26 41.94 14.57 -4.26
C SER A 26 42.25 13.37 -5.17
N GLY A 27 42.65 13.64 -6.40
CA GLY A 27 43.09 12.62 -7.35
C GLY A 27 44.36 11.91 -6.85
N GLY A 28 44.26 10.61 -6.61
CA GLY A 28 45.37 9.74 -6.26
C GLY A 28 45.05 8.30 -6.62
N ARG A 29 45.79 7.76 -7.58
CA ARG A 29 45.76 6.37 -8.04
C ARG A 29 45.84 5.38 -6.86
N SER A 30 44.96 4.38 -6.82
CA SER A 30 45.31 3.00 -6.47
C SER A 30 44.15 2.05 -6.74
N ASP A 31 44.51 0.94 -7.38
CA ASP A 31 43.69 -0.20 -7.76
C ASP A 31 43.18 -0.93 -6.50
N ILE A 32 41.87 -0.96 -6.26
CA ILE A 32 41.25 -1.76 -5.20
C ILE A 32 40.00 -2.44 -5.75
N ARG A 33 40.22 -3.67 -6.22
CA ARG A 33 39.44 -4.87 -5.88
C ARG A 33 37.95 -4.60 -5.61
N ARG A 34 37.09 -4.92 -6.58
CA ARG A 34 35.63 -4.99 -6.40
C ARG A 34 35.33 -5.92 -5.22
N ASP A 35 34.97 -5.33 -4.09
CA ASP A 35 34.34 -6.07 -3.00
C ASP A 35 33.05 -6.73 -3.52
N PRO A 36 32.80 -8.00 -3.20
CA PRO A 36 31.49 -8.60 -3.43
C PRO A 36 30.47 -7.79 -2.65
N HIS A 37 29.51 -7.22 -3.38
CA HIS A 37 28.34 -6.57 -2.82
C HIS A 37 27.83 -7.41 -1.65
N PRO A 38 27.77 -6.89 -0.42
CA PRO A 38 27.31 -7.68 0.71
C PRO A 38 25.91 -8.17 0.39
N SER A 39 25.78 -9.49 0.22
CA SER A 39 24.51 -10.19 0.07
C SER A 39 23.61 -9.70 1.18
N ARG A 40 22.70 -8.79 0.81
CA ARG A 40 21.77 -8.14 1.70
C ARG A 40 20.91 -9.26 2.25
N ALA A 41 21.31 -9.80 3.40
CA ALA A 41 20.49 -10.69 4.21
C ALA A 41 19.14 -10.00 4.26
N THR A 42 18.18 -10.59 3.56
CA THR A 42 16.91 -9.96 3.26
C THR A 42 16.19 -9.93 4.59
N ILE A 43 16.32 -8.80 5.30
CA ILE A 43 15.48 -8.51 6.46
C ILE A 43 14.07 -8.43 5.87
N SER A 44 13.39 -9.57 5.82
CA SER A 44 11.99 -9.62 5.46
C SER A 44 11.27 -8.93 6.60
N SER A 45 10.93 -7.66 6.39
CA SER A 45 10.02 -6.97 7.30
C SER A 45 8.77 -7.84 7.43
N PRO A 46 8.26 -8.08 8.65
CA PRO A 46 6.99 -8.74 8.82
C PRO A 46 5.83 -7.84 8.34
N TRP A 47 6.09 -6.57 8.04
CA TRP A 47 5.11 -5.64 7.51
C TRP A 47 5.07 -5.67 5.99
N ARG A 48 3.85 -5.64 5.45
CA ARG A 48 3.54 -5.45 4.04
C ARG A 48 2.78 -4.15 3.86
N ILE A 49 3.27 -3.30 2.96
CA ILE A 49 2.63 -2.05 2.58
C ILE A 49 1.92 -2.24 1.24
N TYR A 50 0.68 -1.78 1.18
CA TYR A 50 -0.14 -1.78 -0.02
C TYR A 50 -0.73 -0.40 -0.25
N ARG A 51 -0.96 -0.07 -1.53
CA ARG A 51 -1.79 1.07 -1.92
C ARG A 51 -3.03 0.58 -2.64
N ILE A 52 -4.20 0.99 -2.17
CA ILE A 52 -5.49 0.61 -2.73
C ILE A 52 -6.01 1.76 -3.57
N TYR A 53 -6.44 1.48 -4.79
CA TYR A 53 -7.00 2.47 -5.72
C TYR A 53 -8.47 2.19 -6.01
N ALA A 54 -9.28 3.25 -6.00
CA ALA A 54 -10.65 3.21 -6.51
C ALA A 54 -10.67 3.76 -7.93
N ARG A 55 -10.95 2.89 -8.91
CA ARG A 55 -11.20 3.28 -10.31
C ARG A 55 -12.65 2.95 -10.67
N PRO A 56 -13.25 3.63 -11.67
CA PRO A 56 -14.59 3.26 -12.13
C PRO A 56 -14.66 1.77 -12.45
N GLY A 57 -15.54 1.03 -11.77
CA GLY A 57 -15.73 -0.40 -11.94
C GLY A 57 -14.74 -1.31 -11.21
N HIS A 58 -13.61 -0.79 -10.70
CA HIS A 58 -12.48 -1.61 -10.26
C HIS A 58 -11.84 -1.13 -8.95
N LEU A 59 -11.44 -2.10 -8.14
CA LEU A 59 -10.57 -1.90 -6.98
C LEU A 59 -9.24 -2.58 -7.26
N LEU A 60 -8.16 -1.81 -7.17
CA LEU A 60 -6.81 -2.28 -7.49
C LEU A 60 -5.92 -2.15 -6.27
N LEU A 61 -4.92 -3.02 -6.18
CA LEU A 61 -3.94 -3.04 -5.12
C LEU A 61 -2.54 -2.95 -5.74
N ARG A 62 -1.70 -2.01 -5.32
CA ARG A 62 -0.26 -2.03 -5.59
C ARG A 62 0.46 -2.60 -4.38
N ASN A 63 1.28 -3.62 -4.60
CA ASN A 63 2.15 -4.16 -3.55
C ASN A 63 3.50 -3.41 -3.46
N GLU A 64 4.33 -3.79 -2.51
CA GLU A 64 5.66 -3.20 -2.26
C GLU A 64 6.60 -3.33 -3.47
N GLN A 65 6.41 -4.34 -4.31
CA GLN A 65 7.18 -4.58 -5.53
C GLN A 65 6.67 -3.73 -6.72
N GLY A 66 5.60 -2.97 -6.53
CA GLY A 66 4.99 -2.16 -7.58
C GLY A 66 4.04 -2.93 -8.50
N HIS A 67 3.81 -4.23 -8.27
CA HIS A 67 2.85 -5.01 -9.04
C HIS A 67 1.42 -4.56 -8.72
N ILE A 68 0.59 -4.49 -9.76
CA ILE A 68 -0.82 -4.17 -9.63
C ILE A 68 -1.64 -5.46 -9.67
N LEU A 69 -2.45 -5.64 -8.63
CA LEU A 69 -3.29 -6.80 -8.40
C LEU A 69 -4.75 -6.37 -8.42
N ASN A 70 -5.61 -7.29 -8.87
CA ASN A 70 -7.04 -7.06 -8.90
C ASN A 70 -7.65 -7.40 -7.54
N LEU A 71 -8.00 -6.36 -6.77
CA LEU A 71 -8.55 -6.52 -5.43
C LEU A 71 -10.05 -6.85 -5.47
N GLY A 72 -10.76 -6.31 -6.47
CA GLY A 72 -12.20 -6.51 -6.59
C GLY A 72 -12.87 -5.48 -7.49
N VAL A 73 -14.18 -5.31 -7.27
CA VAL A 73 -15.03 -4.44 -8.07
C VAL A 73 -15.75 -3.42 -7.20
N MET A 74 -15.87 -2.20 -7.73
CA MET A 74 -16.70 -1.14 -7.17
C MET A 74 -17.87 -0.88 -8.13
N LYS A 75 -19.08 -0.78 -7.59
CA LYS A 75 -20.31 -0.50 -8.35
C LYS A 75 -21.09 0.65 -7.73
N GLY A 76 -21.98 1.24 -8.52
CA GLY A 76 -22.78 2.39 -8.13
C GLY A 76 -22.11 3.71 -8.49
N ALA A 77 -22.78 4.80 -8.14
CA ALA A 77 -22.29 6.17 -8.25
C ALA A 77 -22.44 6.84 -6.89
N GLU A 78 -21.62 7.85 -6.61
CA GLU A 78 -21.77 8.65 -5.40
C GLU A 78 -23.15 9.33 -5.40
N PRO A 79 -23.92 9.31 -4.28
CA PRO A 79 -23.53 8.90 -2.92
C PRO A 79 -23.92 7.46 -2.51
N ASN A 80 -24.09 6.54 -3.46
CA ASN A 80 -24.48 5.14 -3.22
C ASN A 80 -23.49 4.15 -3.84
N LEU A 81 -22.27 4.15 -3.33
CA LEU A 81 -21.24 3.20 -3.74
C LEU A 81 -21.33 1.89 -2.95
N ARG A 82 -20.89 0.81 -3.59
CA ARG A 82 -20.72 -0.52 -3.02
C ARG A 82 -19.50 -1.20 -3.61
N TYR A 83 -18.93 -2.15 -2.87
CA TYR A 83 -17.83 -2.97 -3.36
C TYR A 83 -18.05 -4.45 -3.07
N ARG A 84 -17.30 -5.27 -3.80
CA ARG A 84 -17.07 -6.68 -3.53
C ARG A 84 -15.60 -6.98 -3.78
N LEU A 85 -14.90 -7.47 -2.76
CA LEU A 85 -13.52 -7.93 -2.86
C LEU A 85 -13.51 -9.39 -3.32
N PHE A 86 -12.49 -9.75 -4.10
CA PHE A 86 -12.29 -11.15 -4.45
C PHE A 86 -11.69 -11.96 -3.30
N ALA A 87 -10.99 -11.29 -2.39
CA ALA A 87 -10.58 -11.87 -1.13
C ALA A 87 -11.80 -12.11 -0.22
N ARG A 88 -12.06 -13.37 0.12
CA ARG A 88 -13.11 -13.83 1.05
C ARG A 88 -14.54 -13.35 0.76
N ASP A 89 -14.79 -12.94 -0.48
CA ASP A 89 -16.08 -12.41 -0.91
C ASP A 89 -16.62 -11.24 -0.06
N LEU A 90 -15.71 -10.47 0.56
CA LEU A 90 -16.09 -9.37 1.42
C LEU A 90 -16.81 -8.28 0.63
N GLN A 91 -17.90 -7.77 1.20
CA GLN A 91 -18.72 -6.76 0.55
C GLN A 91 -19.11 -5.63 1.52
N GLY A 92 -19.28 -4.45 0.96
CA GLY A 92 -19.77 -3.27 1.65
C GLY A 92 -20.70 -2.46 0.74
N ARG A 93 -21.63 -1.71 1.33
CA ARG A 93 -22.63 -0.92 0.60
C ARG A 93 -23.00 0.35 1.34
N GLY A 94 -23.49 1.35 0.60
CA GLY A 94 -24.03 2.60 1.16
C GLY A 94 -22.98 3.66 1.44
N PHE A 95 -21.86 3.65 0.71
CA PHE A 95 -20.81 4.63 0.89
C PHE A 95 -21.09 5.88 0.06
N ALA A 96 -21.01 7.06 0.69
CA ALA A 96 -21.28 8.33 0.04
C ALA A 96 -20.14 8.76 -0.90
N THR A 97 -18.90 8.40 -0.59
CA THR A 97 -17.73 8.77 -1.38
C THR A 97 -16.78 7.59 -1.58
N ARG A 98 -15.97 7.64 -2.64
CA ARG A 98 -14.90 6.67 -2.87
C ARG A 98 -13.92 6.57 -1.69
N THR A 99 -13.64 7.70 -1.03
CA THR A 99 -12.75 7.72 0.14
C THR A 99 -13.34 6.91 1.30
N GLN A 100 -14.62 7.10 1.65
CA GLN A 100 -15.27 6.32 2.71
C GLN A 100 -15.28 4.82 2.41
N LEU A 101 -15.47 4.47 1.14
CA LEU A 101 -15.40 3.09 0.68
C LEU A 101 -14.00 2.51 0.87
N LEU A 102 -12.96 3.26 0.48
CA LEU A 102 -11.57 2.83 0.65
C LEU A 102 -11.17 2.73 2.12
N ASP A 103 -11.65 3.64 2.97
CA ASP A 103 -11.40 3.62 4.42
C ASP A 103 -12.00 2.35 5.07
N ASP A 104 -13.19 1.91 4.64
CA ASP A 104 -13.77 0.65 5.13
C ASP A 104 -12.95 -0.56 4.70
N ILE A 105 -12.49 -0.59 3.44
CA ILE A 105 -11.63 -1.67 2.93
C ILE A 105 -10.30 -1.69 3.68
N ALA A 106 -9.67 -0.54 3.86
CA ALA A 106 -8.41 -0.39 4.59
C ALA A 106 -8.54 -0.95 6.01
N ARG A 107 -9.58 -0.52 6.74
CA ARG A 107 -9.86 -0.98 8.10
C ARG A 107 -10.00 -2.51 8.19
N ARG A 108 -10.66 -3.15 7.22
CA ARG A 108 -10.83 -4.62 7.20
C ARG A 108 -9.52 -5.36 6.90
N ILE A 109 -8.70 -4.81 6.01
CA ILE A 109 -7.36 -5.36 5.72
C ILE A 109 -6.46 -5.22 6.95
N GLU A 110 -6.46 -4.07 7.62
CA GLU A 110 -5.69 -3.82 8.84
C GLU A 110 -6.16 -4.69 10.01
N ALA A 111 -7.46 -5.01 10.07
CA ALA A 111 -8.01 -5.98 11.02
C ALA A 111 -7.58 -7.43 10.71
N GLY A 112 -6.89 -7.66 9.59
CA GLY A 112 -6.41 -8.97 9.18
C GLY A 112 -7.47 -9.87 8.56
N GLU A 113 -8.63 -9.33 8.15
CA GLU A 113 -9.73 -10.16 7.62
C GLU A 113 -9.35 -10.91 6.34
N VAL A 114 -8.36 -10.40 5.56
CA VAL A 114 -7.97 -10.89 4.23
C VAL A 114 -6.46 -10.98 3.99
N SER A 115 -5.61 -10.93 5.03
CA SER A 115 -4.15 -10.80 4.88
C SER A 115 -3.50 -11.87 4.00
N ASP A 116 -3.98 -13.12 4.07
CA ASP A 116 -3.42 -14.24 3.31
C ASP A 116 -3.88 -14.20 1.85
N GLU A 117 -5.16 -13.87 1.62
CA GLU A 117 -5.74 -13.77 0.29
C GLU A 117 -5.11 -12.64 -0.54
N LEU A 118 -4.67 -11.55 0.09
CA LEU A 118 -3.94 -10.47 -0.60
C LEU A 118 -2.69 -10.96 -1.32
N GLN A 119 -2.07 -12.05 -0.87
CA GLN A 119 -0.86 -12.63 -1.48
C GLN A 119 -1.16 -13.47 -2.73
N THR A 120 -2.42 -13.91 -2.87
CA THR A 120 -2.86 -14.81 -3.96
C THR A 120 -3.75 -14.11 -4.97
N LEU A 121 -3.90 -12.78 -4.85
CA LEU A 121 -4.71 -11.99 -5.78
C LEU A 121 -4.17 -12.10 -7.21
N PRO A 122 -5.06 -12.18 -8.22
CA PRO A 122 -4.64 -12.23 -9.60
C PRO A 122 -4.01 -10.90 -10.03
N ALA A 123 -2.99 -10.99 -10.87
CA ALA A 123 -2.37 -9.82 -11.49
C ALA A 123 -3.38 -9.07 -12.37
N TRP A 124 -3.28 -7.75 -12.38
CA TRP A 124 -4.04 -6.92 -13.30
C TRP A 124 -3.31 -6.84 -14.66
N ASP A 125 -3.94 -7.36 -15.70
CA ASP A 125 -3.36 -7.55 -17.04
C ASP A 125 -3.64 -6.38 -18.01
N ARG A 126 -4.59 -5.49 -17.68
CA ARG A 126 -4.96 -4.37 -18.55
C ARG A 126 -4.05 -3.17 -18.34
N SER A 127 -3.80 -2.43 -19.42
CA SER A 127 -3.09 -1.16 -19.35
C SER A 127 -3.81 -0.20 -18.41
N LEU A 128 -3.15 0.12 -17.30
CA LEU A 128 -3.55 1.22 -16.46
C LEU A 128 -3.08 2.46 -17.23
N GLY A 129 -4.01 3.36 -17.57
CA GLY A 129 -3.62 4.65 -18.13
C GLY A 129 -2.54 5.30 -17.28
N ALA A 130 -1.75 6.21 -17.87
CA ALA A 130 -0.47 6.74 -17.35
C ALA A 130 -0.50 7.37 -15.94
N ASP A 131 -1.63 7.29 -15.24
CA ASP A 131 -1.90 8.01 -14.03
C ASP A 131 -2.78 7.23 -13.05
N LEU A 132 -2.23 6.13 -12.53
CA LEU A 132 -2.87 5.40 -11.45
C LEU A 132 -2.90 6.23 -10.14
N ASP A 133 -1.79 6.92 -9.88
CA ASP A 133 -1.53 7.63 -8.63
C ASP A 133 -2.25 8.99 -8.47
N ARG A 134 -2.73 9.64 -9.55
CA ARG A 134 -3.65 10.80 -9.39
C ARG A 134 -5.09 10.42 -9.06
N GLY A 135 -5.44 9.13 -9.07
CA GLY A 135 -6.76 8.66 -8.65
C GLY A 135 -6.94 8.66 -7.12
N THR A 136 -8.17 8.48 -6.67
CA THR A 136 -8.47 8.25 -5.24
C THR A 136 -7.80 6.96 -4.77
N HIS A 137 -6.95 7.07 -3.75
CA HIS A 137 -6.23 5.95 -3.18
C HIS A 137 -6.10 6.07 -1.66
N THR A 138 -5.79 4.96 -1.01
CA THR A 138 -5.42 4.89 0.41
C THR A 138 -4.28 3.89 0.60
N ASP A 139 -3.42 4.14 1.58
CA ASP A 139 -2.28 3.29 1.91
C ASP A 139 -2.61 2.46 3.14
N VAL A 140 -2.21 1.18 3.12
CA VAL A 140 -2.50 0.21 4.17
C VAL A 140 -1.24 -0.57 4.50
N SER A 141 -1.01 -0.77 5.79
CA SER A 141 0.05 -1.65 6.28
C SER A 141 -0.54 -2.83 7.04
N THR A 142 -0.17 -4.04 6.67
CA THR A 142 -0.53 -5.26 7.41
C THR A 142 0.72 -5.95 7.91
N LYS A 143 0.60 -6.68 9.02
CA LYS A 143 1.65 -7.53 9.54
C LYS A 143 1.35 -8.97 9.14
N LEU A 144 2.29 -9.63 8.47
CA LEU A 144 2.26 -11.07 8.24
C LEU A 144 2.04 -11.78 9.58
N GLY A 145 0.95 -12.54 9.67
CA GLY A 145 0.75 -13.49 10.76
C GLY A 145 1.92 -14.47 10.79
N ARG A 146 2.40 -14.81 11.99
CA ARG A 146 3.38 -15.88 12.16
C ARG A 146 2.73 -17.24 11.98
#